data_AF-A0A0M9ZZF0-F1
#
_entry.id   AF-A0A0M9ZZF0-F1
#
_cell.length_a   1.000
_cell.length_b   1.000
_cell.length_c   1.000
_cell.angle_alpha   90.00
_cell.angle_beta   90.00
_cell.angle_gamma   90.00
#
_symmetry.space_group_name_H-M   'P 1'
#
loop_
_entity.id
_entity.type
_entity.pdbx_description
1 polymer ?
#
loop_
_entity_poly.entity_id
_entity_poly.type
_entity_poly.pdbx_seq_one_letter_code
_entity_poly.pdbx_strand_id
1 'polypeptide(L)'
;MEIFPLAVNTSLVRVAGTGELSIAQPGTPEPADATMALPAAWTGLGLTTEDGVTIARKVEKEGTTHWQRITRARYIIKSHEMTTKAVFQETKAAVLSAYFGGLVFAETATGSKKYRAEISTVPKSDVRALCIDWTDEISETEIYHHRLYIPRAEVSETDDAQWSGRRKRVGA
;
A
#
# COMPACT_ATOMS: atom_id res chain seq x y z
N MET A 1 -30.69 -27.41 18.58
CA MET A 1 -29.90 -26.84 17.47
C MET A 1 -30.45 -25.44 17.25
N GLU A 2 -29.91 -24.46 17.96
CA GLU A 2 -30.34 -23.06 17.83
C GLU A 2 -29.53 -22.43 16.70
N ILE A 3 -30.21 -22.08 15.62
CA ILE A 3 -29.68 -21.23 14.57
C ILE A 3 -30.04 -19.80 14.99
N PHE A 4 -29.05 -19.02 15.41
CA PHE A 4 -29.19 -17.58 15.52
C PHE A 4 -29.03 -16.99 14.12
N PRO A 5 -30.09 -16.46 13.47
CA PRO A 5 -29.89 -15.69 12.24
C PRO A 5 -29.20 -14.39 12.63
N LEU A 6 -27.89 -14.31 12.42
CA LEU A 6 -27.25 -13.00 12.22
C LEU A 6 -27.91 -12.41 10.97
N ALA A 7 -28.76 -11.40 11.17
CA ALA A 7 -29.23 -10.57 10.08
C ALA A 7 -28.02 -9.84 9.50
N VAL A 8 -27.36 -10.44 8.52
CA VAL A 8 -26.33 -9.77 7.73
C VAL A 8 -27.08 -8.79 6.85
N ASN A 9 -27.12 -7.52 7.25
CA ASN A 9 -27.61 -6.47 6.37
C ASN A 9 -26.58 -6.30 5.25
N THR A 10 -26.86 -6.87 4.08
CA THR A 10 -25.96 -6.84 2.92
C THR A 10 -25.71 -5.41 2.42
N SER A 11 -26.57 -4.44 2.74
CA SER A 11 -26.33 -3.01 2.44
C SER A 11 -25.25 -2.37 3.32
N LEU A 12 -24.82 -3.06 4.38
CA LEU A 12 -23.69 -2.66 5.24
C LEU A 12 -22.40 -3.39 4.88
N VAL A 13 -22.42 -4.27 3.87
CA VAL A 13 -21.20 -4.91 3.36
C VAL A 13 -20.44 -3.86 2.57
N ARG A 14 -19.34 -3.42 3.18
CA ARG A 14 -18.40 -2.41 2.69
C ARG A 14 -17.44 -3.06 1.69
N VAL A 15 -17.40 -2.57 0.46
CA VAL A 15 -16.48 -3.05 -0.58
C VAL A 15 -15.71 -1.85 -1.10
N ALA A 16 -14.39 -1.88 -0.96
CA ALA A 16 -13.55 -0.87 -1.58
C ALA A 16 -13.73 -0.97 -3.10
N GLY A 17 -14.34 0.06 -3.72
CA GLY A 17 -14.66 0.09 -5.14
C GLY A 17 -13.47 0.50 -5.98
N THR A 18 -13.04 1.75 -5.83
CA THR A 18 -11.84 2.29 -6.50
C THR A 18 -10.85 2.79 -5.46
N GLY A 19 -9.57 2.53 -5.68
CA GLY A 19 -8.53 3.00 -4.79
C GLY A 19 -7.25 3.36 -5.52
N GLU A 20 -6.44 4.19 -4.88
CA GLU A 20 -5.16 4.67 -5.39
C GLU A 20 -4.09 4.60 -4.31
N LEU A 21 -2.92 4.08 -4.67
CA LEU A 21 -1.73 4.15 -3.83
C LEU A 21 -0.86 5.31 -4.29
N SER A 22 -0.54 6.24 -3.40
CA SER A 22 0.31 7.40 -3.69
C SER A 22 1.49 7.46 -2.75
N ILE A 23 2.65 7.85 -3.28
CA ILE A 23 3.89 8.02 -2.50
C ILE A 23 4.43 9.44 -2.60
N ALA A 24 5.13 9.86 -1.56
CA ALA A 24 5.87 11.12 -1.51
C ALA A 24 7.14 10.98 -0.67
N GLN A 25 7.90 12.07 -0.55
CA GLN A 25 9.04 12.13 0.38
C GLN A 25 8.55 11.94 1.83
N PRO A 26 9.37 11.33 2.72
CA PRO A 26 9.00 11.12 4.12
C PRO A 26 8.53 12.41 4.81
N GLY A 27 7.42 12.33 5.54
CA GLY A 27 6.85 13.46 6.26
C GLY A 27 6.14 14.50 5.37
N THR A 28 5.98 14.25 4.06
CA THR A 28 5.14 15.10 3.21
C THR A 28 3.70 15.05 3.76
N PRO A 29 3.07 16.20 4.04
CA PRO A 29 1.72 16.22 4.59
C PRO A 29 0.68 15.83 3.53
N GLU A 30 -0.39 15.20 3.99
CA GLU A 30 -1.63 15.03 3.22
C GLU A 30 -2.62 16.17 3.53
N PRO A 31 -3.59 16.44 2.65
CA PRO A 31 -4.76 17.24 2.99
C PRO A 31 -5.54 16.61 4.15
N ALA A 32 -6.13 17.46 5.01
CA ALA A 32 -6.92 17.01 6.15
C ALA A 32 -8.22 16.29 5.77
N ASP A 33 -8.69 16.47 4.54
CA ASP A 33 -9.91 15.88 4.00
C ASP A 33 -9.55 14.87 2.91
N ALA A 34 -10.06 13.64 3.04
CA ALA A 34 -9.83 12.54 2.11
C ALA A 34 -10.44 12.78 0.71
N THR A 35 -11.40 13.71 0.58
CA THR A 35 -11.97 14.12 -0.70
C THR A 35 -11.08 15.10 -1.47
N MET A 36 -10.14 15.75 -0.78
CA MET A 36 -9.21 16.66 -1.41
C MET A 36 -8.10 15.89 -2.14
N ALA A 37 -7.86 16.30 -3.39
CA ALA A 37 -6.77 15.78 -4.19
C ALA A 37 -5.42 15.98 -3.49
N LEU A 38 -4.55 14.98 -3.59
CA LEU A 38 -3.19 15.10 -3.07
C LEU A 38 -2.42 16.18 -3.85
N PRO A 39 -1.59 17.01 -3.17
CA PRO A 39 -0.80 18.03 -3.84
C PRO A 39 0.27 17.40 -4.74
N ALA A 40 0.84 18.20 -5.66
CA ALA A 40 1.78 17.72 -6.69
C ALA A 40 3.06 17.03 -6.17
N ALA A 41 3.37 17.16 -4.88
CA ALA A 41 4.46 16.42 -4.23
C ALA A 41 4.18 14.92 -4.10
N TRP A 42 2.92 14.50 -4.23
CA TRP A 42 2.50 13.11 -4.23
C TRP A 42 2.47 12.56 -5.65
N THR A 43 2.91 11.32 -5.79
CA THR A 43 2.90 10.60 -7.06
C THR A 43 2.07 9.33 -6.93
N GLY A 44 0.98 9.26 -7.68
CA GLY A 44 0.17 8.05 -7.81
C GLY A 44 0.95 6.91 -8.45
N LEU A 45 0.82 5.72 -7.88
CA LEU A 45 1.47 4.48 -8.33
C LEU A 45 0.66 3.70 -9.36
N GLY A 46 -0.56 4.16 -9.66
CA GLY A 46 -1.35 3.69 -10.79
C GLY A 46 -2.08 2.39 -10.49
N LEU A 47 -2.48 1.67 -11.54
CA LEU A 47 -3.34 0.51 -11.41
C LEU A 47 -2.63 -0.68 -10.74
N THR A 48 -3.32 -1.26 -9.76
CA THR A 48 -2.95 -2.53 -9.14
C THR A 48 -3.64 -3.71 -9.84
N THR A 49 -3.29 -4.94 -9.46
CA THR A 49 -4.10 -6.12 -9.80
C THR A 49 -5.49 -6.06 -9.16
N GLU A 50 -6.37 -6.96 -9.56
CA GLU A 50 -7.74 -7.10 -9.02
C GLU A 50 -7.76 -7.35 -7.51
N ASP A 51 -6.66 -7.91 -6.95
CA ASP A 51 -6.49 -8.11 -5.51
C ASP A 51 -6.31 -6.80 -4.72
N GLY A 52 -6.06 -5.68 -5.42
CA GLY A 52 -5.95 -4.36 -4.82
C GLY A 52 -4.76 -4.21 -3.87
N VAL A 53 -5.04 -3.60 -2.71
CA VAL A 53 -4.04 -3.31 -1.67
C VAL A 53 -4.36 -4.12 -0.42
N THR A 54 -3.40 -4.93 0.03
CA THR A 54 -3.48 -5.65 1.30
C THR A 54 -2.87 -4.83 2.42
N ILE A 55 -3.63 -4.62 3.49
CA ILE A 55 -3.15 -3.98 4.72
C ILE A 55 -3.21 -5.01 5.86
N ALA A 56 -2.06 -5.33 6.43
CA ALA A 56 -1.94 -6.22 7.56
C ALA A 56 -1.51 -5.44 8.81
N ARG A 57 -2.15 -5.74 9.95
CA ARG A 57 -1.77 -5.20 11.26
C ARG A 57 -1.47 -6.35 12.22
N LYS A 58 -0.28 -6.37 12.79
CA LYS A 58 0.16 -7.36 13.77
C LYS A 58 0.50 -6.66 15.07
N VAL A 59 -0.10 -7.11 16.18
CA VAL A 59 0.17 -6.59 17.53
C VAL A 59 0.54 -7.76 18.42
N GLU A 60 1.77 -7.80 18.88
CA GLU A 60 2.22 -8.81 19.82
C GLU A 60 2.05 -8.31 21.26
N LYS A 61 1.47 -9.14 22.13
CA LYS A 61 1.26 -8.82 23.54
C LYS A 61 1.84 -9.92 24.43
N GLU A 62 2.71 -9.53 25.36
CA GLU A 62 3.20 -10.41 26.42
C GLU A 62 2.46 -10.13 27.72
N GLY A 63 2.12 -11.18 28.46
CA GLY A 63 1.49 -11.02 29.77
C GLY A 63 2.47 -11.17 30.91
N THR A 64 2.41 -10.27 31.89
CA THR A 64 3.18 -10.38 33.12
C THR A 64 2.63 -11.52 33.99
N THR A 65 3.46 -12.53 34.22
CA THR A 65 3.16 -13.65 35.11
C THR A 65 3.53 -13.28 36.55
N HIS A 66 2.73 -13.76 37.51
CA HIS A 66 2.99 -13.58 38.93
C HIS A 66 2.98 -14.96 39.58
N TRP A 67 3.90 -15.22 40.51
CA TRP A 67 3.98 -16.53 41.17
C TRP A 67 2.70 -16.91 41.94
N GLN A 68 1.90 -15.91 42.33
CA GLN A 68 0.64 -16.07 43.06
C GLN A 68 -0.55 -16.44 42.18
N ARG A 69 -0.48 -16.28 40.85
CA ARG A 69 -1.59 -16.54 39.93
C ARG A 69 -1.11 -17.02 38.57
N ILE A 70 -1.75 -18.09 38.10
CA ILE A 70 -1.52 -18.69 36.78
C ILE A 70 -2.04 -17.78 35.65
N THR A 71 -3.09 -17.00 35.89
CA THR A 71 -3.62 -16.04 34.93
C THR A 71 -2.76 -14.77 34.89
N ARG A 72 -2.41 -14.33 33.67
CA ARG A 72 -1.65 -13.09 33.42
C ARG A 72 -2.39 -11.89 34.01
N ALA A 73 -1.69 -11.07 34.80
CA ALA A 73 -2.31 -9.93 35.48
C ALA A 73 -2.41 -8.68 34.60
N ARG A 74 -1.51 -8.54 33.62
CA ARG A 74 -1.45 -7.41 32.68
C ARG A 74 -0.81 -7.84 31.37
N TYR A 75 -1.29 -7.34 30.25
CA TYR A 75 -0.65 -7.48 28.94
C TYR A 75 0.10 -6.19 28.58
N ILE A 76 1.33 -6.35 28.11
CA ILE A 76 2.21 -5.28 27.61
C ILE A 76 2.38 -5.53 26.10
N ILE A 77 2.21 -4.48 25.29
CA ILE A 77 2.45 -4.56 23.84
C ILE A 77 3.95 -4.63 23.62
N LYS A 78 4.41 -5.68 22.94
CA LYS A 78 5.82 -5.89 22.57
C LYS A 78 6.18 -5.26 21.24
N SER A 79 5.34 -5.49 20.24
CA SER A 79 5.53 -5.00 18.88
C SER A 79 4.18 -4.62 18.28
N HIS A 80 4.23 -3.63 17.39
CA HIS A 80 3.12 -3.25 16.54
C HIS A 80 3.67 -2.99 15.14
N GLU A 81 3.27 -3.84 14.21
CA GLU A 81 3.68 -3.80 12.82
C GLU A 81 2.45 -3.53 11.94
N MET A 82 2.64 -2.71 10.91
CA MET A 82 1.66 -2.48 9.86
C MET A 82 2.35 -2.64 8.51
N THR A 83 1.81 -3.51 7.68
CA THR A 83 2.38 -3.85 6.37
C THR A 83 1.36 -3.55 5.29
N THR A 84 1.81 -2.88 4.23
CA THR A 84 1.01 -2.62 3.04
C THR A 84 1.66 -3.35 1.86
N LYS A 85 0.89 -4.16 1.14
CA LYS A 85 1.33 -4.89 -0.05
C LYS A 85 0.39 -4.61 -1.22
N ALA A 86 0.97 -4.34 -2.38
CA ALA A 86 0.23 -4.14 -3.63
C ALA A 86 1.06 -4.66 -4.82
N VAL A 87 0.39 -5.10 -5.88
CA VAL A 87 1.03 -5.51 -7.13
C VAL A 87 0.60 -4.56 -8.23
N PHE A 88 1.56 -3.87 -8.85
CA PHE A 88 1.29 -2.87 -9.88
C PHE A 88 1.35 -3.44 -11.29
N GLN A 89 0.44 -2.98 -12.16
CA GLN A 89 0.42 -3.34 -13.58
C GLN A 89 1.30 -2.42 -14.44
N GLU A 90 1.64 -1.24 -13.94
CA GLU A 90 2.40 -0.22 -14.64
C GLU A 90 3.90 -0.27 -14.31
N THR A 91 4.76 -0.07 -15.32
CA THR A 91 6.22 0.06 -15.15
C THR A 91 6.69 1.51 -15.25
N LYS A 92 6.00 2.42 -14.55
CA LYS A 92 6.40 3.84 -14.50
C LYS A 92 7.56 4.08 -13.55
N ALA A 93 8.24 5.23 -13.72
CA ALA A 93 9.42 5.58 -12.93
C ALA A 93 9.19 5.53 -11.42
N ALA A 94 8.02 5.94 -10.92
CA ALA A 94 7.70 5.90 -9.49
C ALA A 94 7.54 4.46 -8.95
N VAL A 95 6.90 3.57 -9.71
CA VAL A 95 6.74 2.15 -9.35
C VAL A 95 8.10 1.46 -9.37
N LEU A 96 8.90 1.70 -10.41
CA LEU A 96 10.27 1.16 -10.49
C LEU A 96 11.17 1.74 -9.39
N SER A 97 10.98 3.01 -9.02
CA SER A 97 11.70 3.62 -7.90
C SER A 97 11.39 2.90 -6.59
N ALA A 98 10.11 2.69 -6.27
CA ALA A 98 9.71 1.94 -5.08
C ALA A 98 10.22 0.49 -5.11
N TYR A 99 10.11 -0.18 -6.27
CA TYR A 99 10.55 -1.57 -6.42
C TYR A 99 12.06 -1.76 -6.24
N PHE A 100 12.88 -0.83 -6.75
CA PHE A 100 14.34 -0.93 -6.65
C PHE A 100 14.94 -0.14 -5.47
N GLY A 101 14.16 0.17 -4.43
CA GLY A 101 14.68 0.82 -3.22
C GLY A 101 15.16 2.27 -3.45
N GLY A 102 14.40 3.02 -4.24
CA GLY A 102 14.59 4.44 -4.45
C GLY A 102 15.45 4.83 -5.66
N LEU A 103 15.69 3.91 -6.59
CA LEU A 103 16.35 4.25 -7.84
C LEU A 103 15.57 5.30 -8.64
N VAL A 104 16.30 6.20 -9.28
CA VAL A 104 15.73 7.22 -10.15
C VAL A 104 15.95 6.79 -11.60
N PHE A 105 14.87 6.42 -12.27
CA PHE A 105 14.87 6.17 -13.72
C PHE A 105 14.75 7.50 -14.45
N ALA A 106 15.89 8.13 -14.71
CA ALA A 106 15.96 9.40 -15.42
C ALA A 106 15.94 9.18 -16.93
N GLU A 107 15.24 10.05 -17.65
CA GLU A 107 15.28 10.06 -19.10
C GLU A 107 16.68 10.50 -19.59
N THR A 108 17.28 9.78 -20.53
CA THR A 108 18.66 10.04 -20.98
C THR A 108 18.80 11.36 -21.73
N ALA A 109 17.70 11.82 -22.32
CA ALA A 109 17.55 13.13 -22.94
C ALA A 109 16.05 13.43 -23.03
N THR A 110 15.66 14.70 -22.85
CA THR A 110 14.24 15.12 -22.87
C THR A 110 13.52 14.62 -24.12
N GLY A 111 12.46 13.84 -23.93
CA GLY A 111 11.62 13.29 -25.01
C GLY A 111 12.18 12.05 -25.72
N SER A 112 13.35 11.54 -25.32
CA SER A 112 13.96 10.34 -25.90
C SER A 112 13.22 9.04 -25.59
N LYS A 113 12.39 9.02 -24.54
CA LYS A 113 11.72 7.83 -23.99
C LYS A 113 12.68 6.71 -23.60
N LYS A 114 13.96 7.04 -23.39
CA LYS A 114 15.01 6.13 -22.95
C LYS A 114 15.33 6.45 -21.51
N TYR A 115 15.22 5.47 -20.62
CA TYR A 115 15.42 5.66 -19.19
C TYR A 115 16.62 4.86 -18.70
N ARG A 116 17.43 5.46 -17.83
CA ARG A 116 18.55 4.81 -17.15
C ARG A 116 18.43 5.06 -15.65
N ALA A 117 18.70 4.02 -14.87
CA ALA A 117 18.97 4.11 -13.43
C ALA A 117 20.33 3.50 -13.14
N GLU A 118 20.95 3.92 -12.04
CA GLU A 118 22.22 3.39 -11.56
C GLU A 118 22.03 2.88 -10.14
N ILE A 119 22.40 1.63 -9.91
CA ILE A 119 22.30 1.03 -8.59
C ILE A 119 23.59 1.27 -7.80
N SER A 120 23.44 1.76 -6.57
CA SER A 120 24.57 1.86 -5.65
C SER A 120 24.90 0.48 -5.08
N THR A 121 26.19 0.21 -4.87
CA THR A 121 26.63 -0.97 -4.12
C THR A 121 26.38 -0.86 -2.62
N VAL A 122 26.02 0.34 -2.13
CA VAL A 122 25.66 0.58 -0.73
C VAL A 122 24.14 0.42 -0.58
N PRO A 123 23.67 -0.55 0.22
CA PRO A 123 22.25 -0.66 0.54
C PRO A 123 21.74 0.63 1.17
N LYS A 124 20.63 1.15 0.67
CA LYS A 124 19.98 2.33 1.19
C LYS A 124 18.56 1.99 1.58
N SER A 125 18.17 2.39 2.78
CA SER A 125 16.77 2.32 3.21
C SER A 125 15.94 3.29 2.37
N ASP A 126 14.84 2.81 1.81
CA ASP A 126 13.87 3.64 1.09
C ASP A 126 12.66 3.92 1.97
N VAL A 127 12.65 5.10 2.58
CA VAL A 127 11.53 5.58 3.39
C VAL A 127 10.72 6.55 2.55
N ARG A 128 9.38 6.42 2.59
CA ARG A 128 8.41 7.24 1.86
C ARG A 128 7.27 7.66 2.77
N ALA A 129 6.54 8.70 2.39
CA ALA A 129 5.17 8.89 2.86
C ALA A 129 4.23 8.11 1.95
N LEU A 130 3.18 7.50 2.50
CA LEU A 130 2.20 6.69 1.79
C LEU A 130 0.79 7.20 2.06
N CYS A 131 -0.01 7.35 1.01
CA CYS A 131 -1.46 7.51 1.10
C CYS A 131 -2.11 6.33 0.38
N ILE A 132 -3.10 5.72 1.03
CA ILE A 132 -3.97 4.71 0.44
C ILE A 132 -5.37 5.30 0.42
N ASP A 133 -5.83 5.69 -0.76
CA ASP A 133 -7.17 6.21 -0.97
C ASP A 133 -8.08 5.09 -1.44
N TRP A 134 -9.29 5.02 -0.89
CA TRP A 134 -10.34 4.20 -1.45
C TRP A 134 -11.72 4.81 -1.24
N THR A 135 -12.62 4.49 -2.15
CA THR A 135 -14.04 4.80 -2.04
C THR A 135 -14.81 3.54 -1.72
N ASP A 136 -15.84 3.69 -0.90
CA ASP A 136 -16.82 2.66 -0.61
C ASP A 136 -18.18 3.20 -1.01
N GLU A 137 -18.75 2.62 -2.05
CA GLU A 137 -20.00 3.05 -2.64
C GLU A 137 -21.09 2.02 -2.30
N ILE A 138 -22.04 2.45 -1.47
CA ILE A 138 -23.23 1.65 -1.14
C ILE A 138 -24.34 1.91 -2.16
N SER A 139 -24.45 3.17 -2.59
CA SER A 139 -25.40 3.65 -3.59
C SER A 139 -24.85 4.93 -4.24
N GLU A 140 -25.48 5.36 -5.34
CA GLU A 140 -25.13 6.61 -6.05
C GLU A 140 -25.11 7.87 -5.15
N THR A 141 -25.79 7.80 -3.99
CA THR A 141 -25.91 8.90 -3.03
C THR A 141 -25.13 8.69 -1.73
N GLU A 142 -24.62 7.47 -1.49
CA GLU A 142 -23.90 7.11 -0.27
C GLU A 142 -22.49 6.61 -0.63
N ILE A 143 -21.59 7.57 -0.81
CA ILE A 143 -20.18 7.35 -1.13
C ILE A 143 -19.33 7.76 0.07
N TYR A 144 -18.54 6.84 0.58
CA TYR A 144 -17.59 7.09 1.66
C TYR A 144 -16.18 7.17 1.09
N HIS A 145 -15.50 8.28 1.38
CA HIS A 145 -14.12 8.50 0.99
C HIS A 145 -13.20 8.20 2.17
N HIS A 146 -12.20 7.37 1.94
CA HIS A 146 -11.24 6.96 2.95
C HIS A 146 -9.82 7.23 2.47
N ARG A 147 -8.99 7.72 3.39
CA ARG A 147 -7.55 7.87 3.22
C ARG A 147 -6.83 7.27 4.42
N LEU A 148 -5.89 6.36 4.16
CA LEU A 148 -4.92 5.93 5.15
C LEU A 148 -3.59 6.63 4.89
N TYR A 149 -3.20 7.49 5.81
CA TYR A 149 -1.92 8.18 5.81
C TYR A 149 -0.87 7.44 6.62
N ILE A 150 0.29 7.24 6.03
CA ILE A 150 1.48 6.80 6.74
C ILE A 150 2.60 7.81 6.43
N PRO A 151 2.96 8.69 7.38
CA PRO A 151 3.94 9.75 7.12
C PRO A 151 5.34 9.19 6.83
N ARG A 152 5.64 7.99 7.33
CA ARG A 152 6.91 7.28 7.14
C ARG A 152 6.66 5.77 7.07
N ALA A 153 6.75 5.23 5.87
CA ALA A 153 6.74 3.81 5.57
C ALA A 153 8.08 3.45 4.92
N GLU A 154 8.71 2.36 5.36
CA GLU A 154 9.91 1.83 4.73
C GLU A 154 9.51 0.73 3.74
N VAL A 155 10.10 0.75 2.54
CA VAL A 155 9.99 -0.38 1.61
C VAL A 155 10.91 -1.48 2.13
N SER A 156 10.32 -2.43 2.86
CA SER A 156 11.07 -3.49 3.53
C SER A 156 11.31 -4.72 2.66
N GLU A 157 10.36 -5.03 1.77
CA GLU A 157 10.38 -6.25 0.95
C GLU A 157 9.76 -5.98 -0.42
N THR A 158 10.27 -6.67 -1.45
CA THR A 158 9.74 -6.67 -2.81
C THR A 158 9.81 -8.09 -3.37
N ASP A 159 8.71 -8.58 -3.92
CA ASP A 159 8.67 -9.89 -4.56
C ASP A 159 9.48 -9.91 -5.87
N ASP A 160 9.82 -11.12 -6.35
CA ASP A 160 10.52 -11.30 -7.62
C ASP A 160 9.66 -10.80 -8.81
N ALA A 161 10.27 -10.00 -9.69
CA ALA A 161 9.67 -9.57 -10.95
C ALA A 161 10.35 -10.27 -12.13
N GLN A 162 9.53 -10.91 -12.99
CA GLN A 162 10.01 -11.53 -14.22
C GLN A 162 9.55 -10.73 -15.44
N TRP A 163 10.49 -10.18 -16.20
CA TRP A 163 10.23 -9.64 -17.53
C TRP A 163 10.49 -10.72 -18.58
N SER A 164 9.44 -11.09 -19.32
CA SER A 164 9.54 -12.05 -20.43
C SER A 164 9.24 -11.38 -21.77
N GLY A 165 9.85 -11.89 -22.84
CA GLY A 165 9.66 -11.36 -24.19
C GLY A 165 8.24 -11.59 -24.69
N ARG A 166 7.71 -10.64 -25.47
CA ARG A 166 6.44 -10.82 -26.19
C ARG A 166 6.59 -11.96 -27.19
N ARG A 167 5.88 -13.08 -27.01
CA ARG A 167 5.67 -14.04 -28.11
C ARG A 167 4.97 -13.30 -29.25
N LYS A 168 5.62 -13.15 -30.39
CA LYS A 168 4.95 -12.69 -31.61
C LYS A 168 3.81 -13.67 -31.90
N ARG A 169 2.56 -13.19 -31.98
CA ARG A 169 1.53 -13.93 -32.73
C ARG A 169 2.03 -13.98 -34.17
N VAL A 170 2.43 -15.17 -34.61
CA VAL A 170 2.58 -15.47 -36.03
C VAL A 170 1.16 -15.41 -36.61
N GLY A 171 0.99 -14.63 -37.67
CA GLY A 171 -0.32 -14.27 -38.21
C GLY A 171 -1.12 -15.45 -38.75
N ALA A 172 -2.43 -15.20 -38.87
CA ALA A 172 -3.28 -15.64 -39.95
C ALA A 172 -4.08 -14.42 -40.42
#